data_AF-A0A2G1X2T6-F1
#
_entry.id   AF-A0A2G1X2T6-F1
#
_cell.length_a   1.000
_cell.length_b   1.000
_cell.length_c   1.000
_cell.angle_alpha   90.00
_cell.angle_beta   90.00
_cell.angle_gamma   90.00
#
_symmetry.space_group_name_H-M   'P 1'
#
loop_
_entity.id
_entity.type
_entity.pdbx_description
1 polymer ?
#
loop_
_entity_poly.entity_id
_entity_poly.type
_entity_poly.pdbx_seq_one_letter_code
_entity_poly.pdbx_strand_id
1 'polypeptide(L)'
;MADSTRRWSLTPVSWLIIPLLIAAGYFVRLTQAAGRGDVEPPTFDDWWDLLVDGVKLVFVLLPSALVYVLAIFLAAEIYEPLVFPVAIAGFYVYPSIYMNYAVTGDWKTVYNPSIIIEQLTTTTYLYGFLLYVFVINGIGS
;
A
#
# COMPACT_ATOMS: atom_id res chain seq x y z
N MET A 1 -13.52 47.78 12.93
CA MET A 1 -14.11 46.57 13.55
C MET A 1 -13.46 45.39 12.84
N ALA A 2 -12.39 44.84 13.42
CA ALA A 2 -11.57 43.80 12.81
C ALA A 2 -12.03 42.44 13.35
N ASP A 3 -12.51 41.56 12.49
CA ASP A 3 -12.80 40.19 12.88
C ASP A 3 -11.51 39.36 12.87
N SER A 4 -11.43 38.56 13.91
CA SER A 4 -10.26 37.87 14.41
C SER A 4 -9.95 36.62 13.60
N THR A 5 -8.69 36.52 13.23
CA THR A 5 -8.03 35.38 12.59
C THR A 5 -8.44 34.04 13.18
N ARG A 6 -9.10 33.21 12.37
CA ARG A 6 -9.33 31.78 12.62
C ARG A 6 -7.95 31.08 12.69
N ARG A 7 -7.44 30.87 13.91
CA ARG A 7 -6.18 30.16 14.16
C ARG A 7 -6.42 28.67 13.94
N TRP A 8 -6.12 28.17 12.74
CA TRP A 8 -6.08 26.73 12.47
C TRP A 8 -5.04 26.10 13.40
N SER A 9 -5.47 25.32 14.39
CA SER A 9 -4.57 24.46 15.15
C SER A 9 -4.09 23.36 14.20
N LEU A 10 -2.84 23.44 13.74
CA LEU A 10 -2.19 22.32 13.07
C LEU A 10 -2.17 21.15 14.05
N THR A 11 -2.94 20.11 13.78
CA THR A 11 -2.94 18.89 14.58
C THR A 11 -1.55 18.25 14.47
N PRO A 12 -0.97 17.77 15.59
CA PRO A 12 0.31 17.09 15.53
C PRO A 12 0.04 15.67 15.00
N VAL A 13 0.00 15.47 13.69
CA VAL A 13 -0.07 14.11 13.09
C VAL A 13 1.34 13.52 12.97
N SER A 14 2.38 14.35 13.07
CA SER A 14 3.78 13.96 12.92
C SER A 14 4.24 12.90 13.92
N TRP A 15 3.70 12.87 15.15
CA TRP A 15 4.06 11.85 16.13
C TRP A 15 3.56 10.44 15.76
N LEU A 16 2.55 10.33 14.89
CA LEU A 16 2.04 9.05 14.40
C LEU A 16 2.90 8.41 13.31
N ILE A 17 3.82 9.17 12.70
CA ILE A 17 4.66 8.66 11.60
C ILE A 17 5.48 7.45 12.06
N ILE A 18 6.12 7.54 13.23
CA ILE A 18 6.95 6.43 13.75
C ILE A 18 6.08 5.19 14.05
N PRO A 19 4.99 5.29 14.85
CA PRO A 19 4.08 4.16 15.06
C PRO A 19 3.55 3.54 13.75
N LEU A 20 3.20 4.36 12.75
CA LEU A 20 2.71 3.87 11.46
C LEU A 20 3.79 3.11 10.69
N LEU A 21 5.04 3.57 10.71
CA LEU A 21 6.15 2.84 10.09
C LEU A 21 6.42 1.51 10.80
N ILE A 22 6.37 1.48 12.13
CA ILE A 22 6.53 0.23 12.89
C ILE A 22 5.42 -0.76 12.55
N ALA A 23 4.16 -0.29 12.52
CA ALA A 23 3.02 -1.11 12.10
C ALA A 23 3.18 -1.61 10.66
N ALA A 24 3.65 -0.76 9.74
CA ALA A 24 3.92 -1.14 8.36
C ALA A 24 4.99 -2.25 8.26
N GLY A 25 6.07 -2.16 9.03
CA GLY A 25 7.08 -3.22 9.11
C GLY A 25 6.52 -4.53 9.68
N TYR A 26 5.66 -4.43 10.69
CA TYR A 26 4.96 -5.61 11.21
C TYR A 26 4.06 -6.26 10.15
N PHE A 27 3.32 -5.47 9.36
CA PHE A 27 2.53 -6.00 8.25
C PHE A 27 3.38 -6.73 7.21
N VAL A 28 4.58 -6.21 6.87
CA VAL A 28 5.53 -6.92 6.01
C VAL A 28 5.86 -8.30 6.58
N ARG A 29 6.24 -8.38 7.86
CA ARG A 29 6.56 -9.66 8.51
C ARG A 29 5.37 -10.61 8.57
N LEU A 30 4.19 -10.09 8.87
CA LEU A 30 2.96 -10.87 8.95
C LEU A 30 2.59 -11.44 7.58
N THR A 31 2.66 -10.64 6.52
CA THR A 31 2.42 -11.11 5.16
C THR A 31 3.48 -12.11 4.71
N GLN A 32 4.74 -11.91 5.10
CA GLN A 32 5.81 -12.86 4.81
C GLN A 32 5.58 -14.21 5.50
N ALA A 33 5.23 -14.20 6.79
CA ALA A 33 4.90 -15.40 7.57
C ALA A 33 3.69 -16.13 6.97
N ALA A 34 2.62 -15.40 6.64
CA ALA A 34 1.45 -15.95 5.96
C ALA A 34 1.82 -16.56 4.59
N GLY A 35 2.70 -15.91 3.82
CA GLY A 35 3.20 -16.41 2.54
C GLY A 35 4.03 -17.70 2.66
N ARG A 36 4.68 -17.94 3.81
CA ARG A 36 5.36 -19.20 4.12
C ARG A 36 4.42 -20.28 4.67
N GLY A 37 3.18 -19.92 4.99
CA GLY A 37 2.22 -20.81 5.65
C GLY A 37 2.48 -20.98 7.15
N ASP A 38 3.19 -20.04 7.77
CA ASP A 38 3.45 -20.05 9.21
C ASP A 38 2.12 -19.85 9.96
N VAL A 39 1.84 -20.73 10.94
CA VAL A 39 0.59 -20.67 11.73
C VAL A 39 0.66 -19.69 12.89
N GLU A 40 1.87 -19.45 13.41
CA GLU A 40 2.10 -18.53 14.51
C GLU A 40 2.43 -17.14 13.94
N PRO A 41 1.71 -16.08 14.34
CA PRO A 41 2.02 -14.73 13.89
C PRO A 41 3.40 -14.29 14.41
N PRO A 42 4.11 -13.41 13.68
CA PRO A 42 5.32 -12.79 14.21
C PRO A 42 5.06 -12.06 15.54
N THR A 43 6.06 -12.02 16.40
CA THR A 43 6.02 -11.19 17.60
C THR A 43 6.09 -9.70 17.25
N PHE A 44 5.43 -8.86 18.04
CA PHE A 44 5.53 -7.39 17.95
C PHE A 44 6.64 -6.89 18.87
N ASP A 45 7.86 -7.35 18.62
CA ASP A 45 9.10 -6.98 19.29
C ASP A 45 10.10 -6.39 18.28
N ASP A 46 11.33 -6.14 18.72
CA ASP A 46 12.40 -5.59 17.86
C ASP A 46 11.95 -4.35 17.07
N TRP A 47 11.41 -3.38 17.80
CA TRP A 47 10.75 -2.18 17.29
C TRP A 47 11.62 -1.39 16.29
N TRP A 48 12.95 -1.47 16.46
CA TRP A 48 13.89 -0.88 15.54
C TRP A 48 13.87 -1.56 14.17
N ASP A 49 13.89 -2.89 14.14
CA ASP A 49 13.86 -3.63 12.89
C ASP A 49 12.49 -3.52 12.22
N LEU A 50 11.40 -3.50 12.99
CA LEU A 50 10.06 -3.16 12.47
C LEU A 50 10.03 -1.78 11.82
N LEU A 51 10.63 -0.76 12.46
CA LEU A 51 10.73 0.57 11.89
C LEU A 51 11.51 0.56 10.57
N VAL A 52 12.65 -0.15 10.52
CA VAL A 52 13.47 -0.28 9.32
C VAL A 52 12.68 -0.97 8.19
N ASP A 53 11.96 -2.04 8.49
CA ASP A 53 11.15 -2.77 7.51
C ASP A 53 10.02 -1.87 6.96
N GLY A 54 9.37 -1.08 7.82
CA GLY A 54 8.38 -0.09 7.41
C GLY A 54 8.93 1.02 6.53
N VAL A 55 10.11 1.55 6.87
CA VAL A 55 10.79 2.56 6.06
C VAL A 55 11.14 2.01 4.68
N LYS A 56 11.70 0.80 4.61
CA LYS A 56 11.96 0.13 3.33
C LYS A 56 10.68 -0.03 2.53
N LEU A 57 9.58 -0.45 3.15
CA LEU A 57 8.30 -0.58 2.46
C LEU A 57 7.85 0.75 1.83
N VAL A 58 7.98 1.87 2.54
CA VAL A 58 7.65 3.19 1.97
C VAL A 58 8.51 3.48 0.74
N PHE A 59 9.83 3.26 0.82
CA PHE A 59 10.72 3.44 -0.32
C PHE A 59 10.38 2.52 -1.50
N VAL A 60 9.91 1.30 -1.22
CA VAL A 60 9.48 0.35 -2.23
C VAL A 60 8.18 0.77 -2.87
N LEU A 61 7.21 1.31 -2.14
CA LEU A 61 5.91 1.69 -2.69
C LEU A 61 5.89 3.09 -3.32
N LEU A 62 6.83 3.96 -2.93
CA LEU A 62 6.86 5.36 -3.37
C LEU A 62 6.93 5.50 -4.91
N PRO A 63 7.79 4.78 -5.66
CA PRO A 63 7.81 4.89 -7.12
C PRO A 63 6.46 4.50 -7.75
N SER A 64 5.83 3.41 -7.30
CA SER A 64 4.48 3.01 -7.74
C SER A 64 3.44 4.09 -7.46
N ALA A 65 3.47 4.70 -6.28
CA ALA A 65 2.56 5.79 -5.93
C ALA A 65 2.75 7.00 -6.85
N LEU A 66 4.00 7.38 -7.16
CA LEU A 66 4.30 8.48 -8.08
C LEU A 66 3.80 8.19 -9.50
N VAL A 67 4.05 6.99 -10.01
CA VAL A 67 3.56 6.54 -11.33
C VAL A 67 2.04 6.57 -11.38
N TYR A 68 1.38 6.09 -10.32
CA TYR A 68 -0.08 6.09 -10.24
C TYR A 68 -0.67 7.51 -10.24
N VAL A 69 -0.12 8.42 -9.42
CA VAL A 69 -0.54 9.82 -9.39
C VAL A 69 -0.35 10.48 -10.76
N LEU A 70 0.80 10.24 -11.40
CA LEU A 70 1.06 10.74 -12.75
C LEU A 70 0.05 10.18 -13.77
N ALA A 71 -0.26 8.89 -13.72
CA ALA A 71 -1.24 8.28 -14.62
C ALA A 71 -2.64 8.89 -14.45
N ILE A 72 -3.07 9.15 -13.22
CA ILE A 72 -4.34 9.82 -12.93
C ILE A 72 -4.35 11.24 -13.49
N PHE A 73 -3.27 12.00 -13.26
CA PHE A 73 -3.14 13.37 -13.78
C PHE A 73 -3.23 13.40 -15.32
N LEU A 74 -2.46 12.53 -15.99
CA LEU A 74 -2.46 12.45 -17.46
C LEU A 74 -3.83 11.99 -18.00
N ALA A 75 -4.50 11.06 -17.34
CA ALA A 75 -5.83 10.62 -17.73
C ALA A 75 -6.85 11.76 -17.66
N ALA A 76 -6.80 12.56 -16.60
CA ALA A 76 -7.68 13.73 -16.43
C ALA A 76 -7.44 14.79 -17.52
N GLU A 77 -6.17 15.04 -17.88
CA GLU A 77 -5.79 16.00 -18.92
C GLU A 77 -6.25 15.56 -20.32
N ILE A 78 -6.19 14.25 -20.60
CA ILE A 78 -6.59 13.69 -21.91
C ILE A 78 -8.11 13.63 -22.04
N TYR A 79 -8.79 13.01 -21.08
CA TYR A 79 -10.23 12.81 -21.08
C TYR A 79 -10.67 12.36 -19.68
N GLU A 80 -11.35 13.25 -18.95
CA GLU A 80 -11.74 13.04 -17.54
C GLU A 80 -12.33 11.64 -17.23
N PRO A 81 -13.23 11.06 -18.05
CA PRO A 81 -13.75 9.71 -17.79
C PRO A 81 -12.70 8.59 -17.78
N LEU A 82 -11.48 8.80 -18.32
CA LEU A 82 -10.38 7.84 -18.20
C LEU A 82 -9.81 7.74 -16.77
N VAL A 83 -10.04 8.74 -15.92
CA VAL A 83 -9.58 8.72 -14.53
C VAL A 83 -10.16 7.51 -13.80
N PHE A 84 -11.42 7.17 -14.06
CA PHE A 84 -12.09 6.05 -13.40
C PHE A 84 -11.42 4.68 -13.68
N PRO A 85 -11.25 4.23 -14.94
CA PRO A 85 -10.55 2.97 -15.20
C PRO A 85 -9.08 2.99 -14.78
N VAL A 86 -8.38 4.13 -14.88
CA VAL A 86 -7.00 4.26 -14.39
C VAL A 86 -6.93 4.13 -12.87
N ALA A 87 -7.89 4.72 -12.16
CA ALA A 87 -7.98 4.61 -10.71
C ALA A 87 -8.21 3.16 -10.27
N ILE A 88 -9.11 2.45 -10.94
CA ILE A 88 -9.35 1.02 -10.68
C ILE A 88 -8.09 0.20 -10.96
N ALA A 89 -7.43 0.45 -12.10
CA ALA A 89 -6.20 -0.27 -12.46
C ALA A 89 -5.11 -0.05 -11.41
N GLY A 90 -4.86 1.20 -10.99
CA GLY A 90 -3.89 1.48 -9.94
C GLY A 90 -4.26 0.87 -8.59
N PHE A 91 -5.54 0.93 -8.21
CA PHE A 91 -6.04 0.29 -6.98
C PHE A 91 -5.88 -1.23 -6.99
N TYR A 92 -6.00 -1.87 -8.15
CA TYR A 92 -5.76 -3.31 -8.32
C TYR A 92 -4.27 -3.67 -8.38
N VAL A 93 -3.42 -2.81 -8.95
CA VAL A 93 -1.97 -3.03 -9.10
C VAL A 93 -1.21 -2.77 -7.79
N TYR A 94 -1.58 -1.73 -7.04
CA TYR A 94 -0.80 -1.28 -5.88
C TYR A 94 -0.63 -2.35 -4.78
N PRO A 95 -1.66 -3.14 -4.40
CA PRO A 95 -1.50 -4.23 -3.45
C PRO A 95 -0.56 -5.34 -3.93
N SER A 96 -0.42 -5.54 -5.24
CA SER A 96 0.44 -6.57 -5.83
C SER A 96 1.92 -6.27 -5.56
N ILE A 97 2.32 -5.00 -5.67
CA ILE A 97 3.68 -4.54 -5.36
C ILE A 97 3.99 -4.78 -3.89
N TYR A 98 3.05 -4.45 -2.99
CA TYR A 98 3.17 -4.74 -1.57
C TYR A 98 3.33 -6.24 -1.32
N MET A 99 2.46 -7.07 -1.89
CA MET A 99 2.49 -8.53 -1.70
C MET A 99 3.79 -9.15 -2.22
N ASN A 100 4.24 -8.75 -3.40
CA ASN A 100 5.51 -9.23 -3.96
C ASN A 100 6.69 -8.83 -3.09
N TYR A 101 6.73 -7.59 -2.60
CA TYR A 101 7.79 -7.13 -1.71
C TYR A 101 7.78 -7.92 -0.39
N ALA A 102 6.61 -8.05 0.25
CA ALA A 102 6.51 -8.71 1.54
C ALA A 102 6.89 -10.19 1.48
N VAL A 103 6.57 -10.88 0.38
CA VAL A 103 6.91 -12.30 0.19
C VAL A 103 8.37 -12.48 -0.18
N THR A 104 8.92 -11.66 -1.09
CA THR A 104 10.26 -11.87 -1.65
C THR A 104 11.37 -11.16 -0.89
N GLY A 105 11.07 -10.05 -0.22
CA GLY A 105 12.04 -9.15 0.40
C GLY A 105 12.95 -8.41 -0.59
N ASP A 106 12.76 -8.56 -1.90
CA ASP A 106 13.64 -7.99 -2.92
C ASP A 106 12.93 -6.88 -3.71
N TRP A 107 13.28 -5.63 -3.43
CA TRP A 107 12.69 -4.48 -4.12
C TRP A 107 12.99 -4.40 -5.62
N LYS A 108 13.99 -5.13 -6.14
CA LYS A 108 14.32 -5.08 -7.57
C LYS A 108 13.36 -5.93 -8.40
N THR A 109 12.80 -6.98 -7.82
CA THR A 109 11.91 -7.92 -8.52
C THR A 109 10.47 -7.46 -8.51
N VAL A 110 10.05 -6.64 -7.53
CA VAL A 110 8.66 -6.17 -7.37
C VAL A 110 8.15 -5.35 -8.55
N TYR A 111 9.06 -4.78 -9.33
CA TYR A 111 8.76 -3.98 -10.52
C TYR A 111 8.88 -4.77 -11.83
N ASN A 112 9.17 -6.07 -11.77
CA ASN A 112 9.26 -6.88 -12.98
C ASN A 112 7.85 -7.04 -13.61
N PRO A 113 7.65 -6.57 -14.85
CA PRO A 113 6.33 -6.64 -15.49
C PRO A 113 5.79 -8.07 -15.61
N SER A 114 6.64 -9.07 -15.82
CA SER A 114 6.17 -10.46 -15.95
C SER A 114 5.59 -10.97 -14.64
N ILE A 115 6.26 -10.70 -13.52
CA ILE A 115 5.83 -11.11 -12.17
C ILE A 115 4.51 -10.43 -11.81
N ILE A 116 4.41 -9.12 -12.08
CA ILE A 116 3.19 -8.35 -11.82
C ILE A 116 2.04 -8.91 -12.66
N ILE A 117 2.22 -9.05 -13.98
CA ILE A 117 1.15 -9.52 -14.88
C ILE A 117 0.72 -10.94 -14.51
N GLU A 118 1.66 -11.84 -14.22
CA GLU A 118 1.36 -13.20 -13.78
C GLU A 118 0.52 -13.18 -12.51
N GLN A 119 0.92 -12.43 -11.49
CA GLN A 119 0.17 -12.32 -10.24
C GLN A 119 -1.24 -11.74 -10.45
N LEU A 120 -1.35 -10.61 -11.16
CA LEU A 120 -2.61 -9.90 -11.39
C LEU A 120 -3.64 -10.72 -12.17
N THR A 121 -3.19 -11.70 -12.94
CA THR A 121 -4.05 -12.58 -13.74
C THR A 121 -4.43 -13.88 -13.00
N THR A 122 -3.86 -14.13 -11.81
CA THR A 122 -4.24 -15.31 -11.02
C THR A 122 -5.62 -15.14 -10.38
N THR A 123 -6.38 -16.23 -10.33
CA THR A 123 -7.65 -16.29 -9.60
C THR A 123 -7.46 -16.09 -8.11
N THR A 124 -6.37 -16.62 -7.53
CA THR A 124 -6.01 -16.45 -6.12
C THR A 124 -5.84 -14.98 -5.75
N TYR A 125 -5.10 -14.21 -6.55
CA TYR A 125 -4.95 -12.79 -6.32
C TYR A 125 -6.28 -12.05 -6.44
N LEU A 126 -7.09 -12.36 -7.47
CA LEU A 126 -8.41 -11.79 -7.65
C LEU A 126 -9.29 -12.02 -6.41
N TYR A 127 -9.36 -13.25 -5.88
CA TYR A 127 -10.14 -13.53 -4.68
C TYR A 127 -9.60 -12.79 -3.45
N GLY A 128 -8.28 -12.77 -3.25
CA GLY A 128 -7.66 -12.03 -2.15
C GLY A 128 -8.00 -10.53 -2.22
N PHE A 129 -7.93 -9.95 -3.41
CA PHE A 129 -8.29 -8.56 -3.64
C PHE A 129 -9.78 -8.29 -3.40
N LEU A 130 -10.69 -9.12 -3.92
CA LEU A 130 -12.13 -8.95 -3.70
C LEU A 130 -12.49 -9.11 -2.22
N LEU A 131 -11.85 -10.03 -1.49
CA LEU A 131 -12.01 -10.13 -0.04
C LEU A 131 -11.56 -8.85 0.66
N TYR A 132 -10.40 -8.29 0.29
CA TYR A 132 -9.94 -7.01 0.81
C TYR A 132 -10.97 -5.88 0.52
N VAL A 133 -11.49 -5.78 -0.70
CA VAL A 133 -12.45 -4.74 -1.06
C VAL A 133 -13.78 -4.89 -0.33
N PHE A 134 -14.37 -6.09 -0.28
CA PHE A 134 -15.72 -6.27 0.26
C PHE A 134 -15.75 -6.47 1.77
N VAL A 135 -14.79 -7.21 2.33
CA VAL A 135 -14.79 -7.59 3.74
C VAL A 135 -14.09 -6.54 4.59
N ILE A 136 -12.91 -6.08 4.16
CA ILE A 136 -12.08 -5.17 4.98
C ILE A 136 -12.56 -3.71 4.83
N ASN A 137 -13.03 -3.30 3.64
CA ASN A 137 -13.53 -1.94 3.41
C ASN A 137 -15.05 -1.78 3.61
N GLY A 138 -15.77 -2.82 4.04
CA GLY A 138 -17.18 -2.73 4.46
C GLY A 138 -18.19 -2.47 3.34
N ILE A 139 -17.84 -2.63 2.06
CA ILE A 139 -18.79 -2.50 0.93
C ILE A 139 -19.82 -3.65 0.93
N GLY A 140 -19.59 -4.71 1.70
CA GLY A 140 -20.49 -5.87 1.85
C GLY A 140 -21.23 -5.99 3.20
N SER A 141 -21.23 -4.96 4.06
CA SER A 141 -21.97 -4.94 5.35
C SER A 141 -23.13 -3.95 5.35
#